data_AF-A0A928S5T0-F1
#
_entry.id   AF-A0A928S5T0-F1
#
_cell.length_a   1.000
_cell.length_b   1.000
_cell.length_c   1.000
_cell.angle_alpha   90.00
_cell.angle_beta   90.00
_cell.angle_gamma   90.00
#
_symmetry.space_group_name_H-M   'P 1'
#
loop_
_entity.id
_entity.type
_entity.pdbx_description
1 polymer ?
#
loop_
_entity_poly.entity_id
_entity_poly.type
_entity_poly.pdbx_seq_one_letter_code
_entity_poly.pdbx_strand_id
1 'polypeptide(L)'
;MAGDKEVEFQIVQLLQGGQADRNDAFRLLHDHFRHPLCGAARGHNANIDLLNLWGDTLAWFSSHSQSIEYDASASPIPLLRRFMICRAIDERRRHSAHDAVLQELGLRLRDSRVGAWWQDLPVIERHEILAEITKIIDRLPPRQRQVLRLFVQAFPLTQSMAKLRELVAADEGRPVSQAAVERALQEGRRKVRAAFEERGYQ
;
A
#
# COMPACT_ATOMS: atom_id res chain seq x y z
N MET A 1 -21.06 27.49 3.63
CA MET A 1 -21.09 28.01 2.24
C MET A 1 -20.54 29.43 2.09
N ALA A 2 -20.98 30.45 2.85
CA ALA A 2 -20.35 31.79 2.76
C ALA A 2 -18.94 31.82 3.39
N GLY A 3 -18.77 31.21 4.58
CA GLY A 3 -17.46 31.14 5.25
C GLY A 3 -16.42 30.28 4.53
N ASP A 4 -16.83 29.22 3.81
CA ASP A 4 -15.88 28.34 3.12
C ASP A 4 -15.14 29.07 1.99
N LYS A 5 -15.85 29.96 1.27
CA LYS A 5 -15.26 30.78 0.20
C LYS A 5 -14.28 31.82 0.73
N GLU A 6 -14.55 32.35 1.92
CA GLU A 6 -13.66 33.31 2.58
C GLU A 6 -12.36 32.62 3.03
N VAL A 7 -12.47 31.44 3.67
CA VAL A 7 -11.30 30.65 4.06
C VAL A 7 -10.51 30.19 2.82
N GLU A 8 -11.19 29.78 1.76
CA GLU A 8 -10.57 29.40 0.48
C GLU A 8 -9.78 30.57 -0.13
N PHE A 9 -10.33 31.79 -0.09
CA PHE A 9 -9.63 32.99 -0.53
C PHE A 9 -8.39 33.28 0.34
N GLN A 10 -8.49 33.15 1.66
CA GLN A 10 -7.36 33.32 2.58
C GLN A 10 -6.24 32.30 2.29
N ILE A 11 -6.60 31.04 2.05
CA ILE A 11 -5.64 29.99 1.67
C ILE A 11 -4.88 30.39 0.39
N VAL A 12 -5.60 30.87 -0.64
CA VAL A 12 -4.97 31.32 -1.89
C VAL A 12 -3.97 32.45 -1.65
N GLN A 13 -4.32 33.46 -0.83
CA GLN A 13 -3.40 34.55 -0.50
C GLN A 13 -2.16 34.05 0.24
N LEU A 14 -2.34 33.17 1.23
CA LEU A 14 -1.24 32.63 2.02
C LEU A 14 -0.28 31.73 1.22
N LEU A 15 -0.79 31.00 0.22
CA LEU A 15 0.04 30.15 -0.65
C LEU A 15 0.99 30.96 -1.56
N GLN A 16 0.66 32.22 -1.84
CA GLN A 16 1.51 33.16 -2.58
C GLN A 16 2.61 33.78 -1.69
N GLY A 17 2.50 33.62 -0.37
CA GLY A 17 3.42 34.16 0.62
C GLY A 17 4.66 33.30 0.87
N GLY A 18 5.35 33.64 1.96
CA GLY A 18 6.56 32.97 2.41
C GLY A 18 6.27 31.62 3.09
N GLN A 19 7.32 30.99 3.64
CA GLN A 19 7.17 29.67 4.28
C GLN A 19 6.22 29.68 5.50
N ALA A 20 6.21 30.78 6.28
CA ALA A 20 5.30 30.93 7.40
C ALA A 20 3.83 30.99 6.94
N ASP A 21 3.54 31.80 5.92
CA ASP A 21 2.20 31.93 5.33
C ASP A 21 1.73 30.58 4.77
N ARG A 22 2.63 29.84 4.09
CA ARG A 22 2.32 28.49 3.60
C ARG A 22 1.93 27.57 4.74
N ASN A 23 2.67 27.55 5.84
CA ASN A 23 2.31 26.72 7.00
C ASN A 23 0.91 27.05 7.54
N ASP A 24 0.55 28.33 7.58
CA ASP A 24 -0.81 28.76 7.94
C ASP A 24 -1.86 28.33 6.91
N ALA A 25 -1.55 28.37 5.62
CA ALA A 25 -2.42 27.84 4.58
C ALA A 25 -2.69 26.34 4.77
N PHE A 26 -1.65 25.55 5.08
CA PHE A 26 -1.77 24.11 5.38
C PHE A 26 -2.62 23.85 6.63
N ARG A 27 -2.50 24.69 7.65
CA ARG A 27 -3.33 24.63 8.85
C ARG A 27 -4.80 24.92 8.53
N LEU A 28 -5.10 25.98 7.77
CA LEU A 28 -6.46 26.29 7.33
C LEU A 28 -7.06 25.17 6.48
N LEU A 29 -6.27 24.57 5.58
CA LEU A 29 -6.69 23.39 4.82
C LEU A 29 -7.05 22.21 5.74
N HIS A 30 -6.24 21.96 6.77
CA HIS A 30 -6.51 20.91 7.76
C HIS A 30 -7.81 21.18 8.52
N ASP A 31 -7.96 22.37 9.06
CA ASP A 31 -9.03 22.68 10.00
C ASP A 31 -10.40 22.76 9.29
N HIS A 32 -10.43 23.27 8.06
CA HIS A 32 -11.68 23.54 7.35
C HIS A 32 -12.03 22.52 6.26
N PHE A 33 -11.03 21.94 5.59
CA PHE A 33 -11.28 21.14 4.38
C PHE A 33 -10.98 19.65 4.52
N ARG A 34 -10.28 19.23 5.58
CA ARG A 34 -9.99 17.80 5.83
C ARG A 34 -11.26 16.94 5.81
N HIS A 35 -12.25 17.29 6.63
CA HIS A 35 -13.48 16.51 6.75
C HIS A 35 -14.27 16.39 5.43
N PRO A 36 -14.62 17.50 4.74
CA PRO A 36 -15.38 17.40 3.49
C PRO A 36 -14.61 16.68 2.37
N LEU A 37 -13.30 16.89 2.26
CA LEU A 37 -12.48 16.20 1.24
C LEU A 37 -12.34 14.70 1.54
N CYS A 38 -12.09 14.33 2.79
CA CYS A 38 -12.10 12.94 3.23
C CYS A 38 -13.47 12.28 3.02
N GLY A 39 -14.56 13.01 3.28
CA GLY A 39 -15.93 12.53 3.03
C GLY A 39 -16.17 12.21 1.55
N ALA A 40 -15.72 13.08 0.65
CA ALA A 40 -15.80 12.83 -0.79
C ALA A 40 -15.00 11.58 -1.20
N ALA A 41 -13.78 11.41 -0.69
CA ALA A 41 -12.95 10.23 -0.97
C ALA A 41 -13.59 8.92 -0.46
N ARG A 42 -14.18 8.96 0.74
CA ARG A 42 -14.91 7.82 1.33
C ARG A 42 -16.09 7.36 0.48
N GLY A 43 -16.74 8.27 -0.25
CA GLY A 43 -17.78 7.93 -1.22
C GLY A 43 -17.30 7.01 -2.35
N HIS A 44 -15.99 6.97 -2.63
CA HIS A 44 -15.40 6.10 -3.65
C HIS A 44 -14.79 4.82 -3.07
N ASN A 45 -14.24 4.87 -1.84
CA ASN A 45 -13.72 3.71 -1.12
C ASN A 45 -14.10 3.81 0.36
N ALA A 46 -15.08 3.03 0.81
CA ALA A 46 -15.56 3.07 2.19
C ALA A 46 -14.51 2.63 3.22
N ASN A 47 -13.56 1.79 2.81
CA ASN A 47 -12.55 1.16 3.67
C ASN A 47 -11.21 1.90 3.65
N ILE A 48 -11.12 3.07 3.01
CA ILE A 48 -9.85 3.79 2.92
C ILE A 48 -9.39 4.32 4.28
N ASP A 49 -8.09 4.22 4.55
CA ASP A 49 -7.46 4.92 5.66
C ASP A 49 -7.40 6.43 5.37
N LEU A 50 -8.37 7.16 5.91
CA LEU A 50 -8.47 8.60 5.72
C LEU A 50 -7.34 9.40 6.37
N LEU A 51 -6.73 8.88 7.44
CA LEU A 51 -5.62 9.58 8.08
C LEU A 51 -4.40 9.53 7.18
N ASN A 52 -4.08 8.33 6.68
CA ASN A 52 -2.97 8.16 5.75
C ASN A 52 -3.21 8.88 4.42
N LEU A 53 -4.43 8.78 3.86
CA LEU A 53 -4.81 9.49 2.64
C LEU A 53 -4.64 11.01 2.79
N TRP A 54 -5.06 11.58 3.92
CA TRP A 54 -4.91 13.01 4.18
C TRP A 54 -3.44 13.41 4.32
N GLY A 55 -2.65 12.63 5.06
CA GLY A 55 -1.21 12.83 5.21
C GLY A 55 -0.49 12.84 3.85
N ASP A 56 -0.75 11.83 3.02
CA ASP A 56 -0.23 11.71 1.66
C ASP A 56 -0.63 12.90 0.78
N THR A 57 -1.87 13.37 0.92
CA THR A 57 -2.39 14.51 0.16
C THR A 57 -1.68 15.80 0.52
N LEU A 58 -1.47 16.07 1.81
CA LEU A 58 -0.74 17.25 2.26
C LEU A 58 0.74 17.19 1.87
N ALA A 59 1.38 16.02 2.00
CA ALA A 59 2.76 15.84 1.58
C ALA A 59 2.91 16.09 0.08
N TRP A 60 2.04 15.49 -0.74
CA TRP A 60 2.01 15.72 -2.19
C TRP A 60 1.79 17.19 -2.52
N PHE A 61 0.81 17.84 -1.88
CA PHE A 61 0.49 19.24 -2.16
C PHE A 61 1.59 20.20 -1.71
N SER A 62 2.29 19.91 -0.60
CA SER A 62 3.46 20.68 -0.16
C SER A 62 4.56 20.68 -1.21
N SER A 63 4.86 19.52 -1.81
CA SER A 63 5.84 19.46 -2.90
C SER A 63 5.31 20.11 -4.18
N HIS A 64 4.04 19.90 -4.52
CA HIS A 64 3.44 20.39 -5.76
C HIS A 64 3.29 21.92 -5.78
N SER A 65 2.90 22.53 -4.67
CA SER A 65 2.74 23.98 -4.51
C SER A 65 4.06 24.78 -4.56
N GLN A 66 5.20 24.09 -4.59
CA GLN A 66 6.52 24.68 -4.80
C GLN A 66 6.99 24.60 -6.26
N SER A 67 6.24 23.90 -7.12
CA SER A 67 6.60 23.75 -8.53
C SER A 67 6.25 24.99 -9.34
N ILE A 68 7.00 25.23 -10.44
CA ILE A 68 6.76 26.34 -11.38
C ILE A 68 5.41 26.19 -12.10
N GLU A 69 4.91 24.96 -12.23
CA GLU A 69 3.66 24.64 -12.91
C GLU A 69 2.42 24.90 -12.05
N TYR A 70 2.60 25.16 -10.75
CA TYR A 70 1.49 25.39 -9.84
C TYR A 70 0.98 26.83 -9.92
N ASP A 71 -0.29 26.99 -10.31
CA ASP A 71 -0.99 28.27 -10.26
C ASP A 71 -1.48 28.57 -8.84
N ALA A 72 -0.72 29.37 -8.11
CA ALA A 72 -1.05 29.82 -6.75
C ALA A 72 -2.18 30.87 -6.71
N SER A 73 -2.70 31.32 -7.84
CA SER A 73 -3.89 32.20 -7.90
C SER A 73 -5.20 31.42 -7.95
N ALA A 74 -5.13 30.14 -8.33
CA ALA A 74 -6.28 29.25 -8.37
C ALA A 74 -6.55 28.61 -7.00
N SER A 75 -7.82 28.29 -6.74
CA SER A 75 -8.18 27.52 -5.57
C SER A 75 -7.52 26.13 -5.56
N PRO A 76 -6.90 25.71 -4.44
CA PRO A 76 -6.35 24.37 -4.32
C PRO A 76 -7.43 23.30 -4.09
N ILE A 77 -8.64 23.67 -3.68
CA ILE A 77 -9.66 22.71 -3.22
C ILE A 77 -10.09 21.71 -4.32
N PRO A 78 -10.39 22.12 -5.57
CA PRO A 78 -10.72 21.18 -6.63
C PRO A 78 -9.58 20.20 -6.95
N LEU A 79 -8.33 20.68 -6.89
CA LEU A 79 -7.14 19.87 -7.14
C LEU A 79 -6.94 18.81 -6.06
N LEU A 80 -7.00 19.20 -4.78
CA LEU A 80 -6.90 18.30 -3.64
C LEU A 80 -8.02 17.25 -3.66
N ARG A 81 -9.25 17.68 -3.94
CA ARG A 81 -10.40 16.76 -4.08
C ARG A 81 -10.15 15.74 -5.17
N ARG A 82 -9.70 16.16 -6.35
CA ARG A 82 -9.39 15.25 -7.46
C ARG A 82 -8.31 14.26 -7.07
N PHE A 83 -7.21 14.73 -6.47
CA PHE A 83 -6.12 13.87 -6.02
C PHE A 83 -6.60 12.79 -5.05
N MET A 84 -7.36 13.19 -4.01
CA MET A 84 -7.89 12.26 -3.01
C MET A 84 -8.85 11.23 -3.61
N ILE A 85 -9.75 11.65 -4.50
CA ILE A 85 -10.67 10.74 -5.20
C ILE A 85 -9.91 9.74 -6.06
N CYS A 86 -8.93 10.19 -6.85
CA CYS A 86 -8.10 9.30 -7.67
C CYS A 86 -7.38 8.27 -6.80
N ARG A 87 -6.73 8.71 -5.71
CA ARG A 87 -6.08 7.82 -4.73
C ARG A 87 -7.06 6.79 -4.14
N ALA A 88 -8.25 7.22 -3.75
CA ALA A 88 -9.28 6.34 -3.21
C ALA A 88 -9.75 5.27 -4.21
N ILE A 89 -9.95 5.67 -5.47
CA ILE A 89 -10.30 4.75 -6.56
C ILE A 89 -9.17 3.76 -6.81
N ASP A 90 -7.92 4.23 -6.87
CA ASP A 90 -6.77 3.37 -7.13
C ASP A 90 -6.51 2.37 -6.01
N GLU A 91 -6.73 2.76 -4.76
CA GLU A 91 -6.66 1.85 -3.62
C GLU A 91 -7.78 0.82 -3.66
N ARG A 92 -9.03 1.23 -3.95
CA ARG A 92 -10.14 0.30 -4.14
C ARG A 92 -9.84 -0.69 -5.26
N ARG A 93 -9.34 -0.22 -6.40
CA ARG A 93 -8.96 -1.08 -7.53
C ARG A 93 -7.89 -2.09 -7.13
N ARG A 94 -6.90 -1.67 -6.34
CA ARG A 94 -5.86 -2.56 -5.81
C ARG A 94 -6.43 -3.62 -4.88
N HIS A 95 -7.34 -3.26 -3.98
CA HIS A 95 -8.02 -4.23 -3.12
C HIS A 95 -8.92 -5.19 -3.94
N SER A 96 -9.72 -4.70 -4.88
CA SER A 96 -10.54 -5.57 -5.72
C SER A 96 -9.71 -6.50 -6.61
N ALA A 97 -8.57 -6.03 -7.13
CA ALA A 97 -7.63 -6.88 -7.87
C ALA A 97 -6.98 -7.93 -6.95
N HIS A 98 -6.66 -7.56 -5.70
CA HIS A 98 -6.18 -8.47 -4.67
C HIS A 98 -7.20 -9.58 -4.40
N ASP A 99 -8.46 -9.21 -4.14
CA ASP A 99 -9.55 -10.15 -3.90
C ASP A 99 -9.80 -11.05 -5.10
N ALA A 100 -9.78 -10.50 -6.33
CA ALA A 100 -9.95 -11.28 -7.56
C ALA A 100 -8.82 -12.30 -7.76
N VAL A 101 -7.57 -11.92 -7.46
CA VAL A 101 -6.43 -12.84 -7.52
C VAL A 101 -6.53 -13.92 -6.45
N LEU A 102 -6.91 -13.57 -5.21
CA LEU A 102 -7.14 -14.56 -4.16
C LEU A 102 -8.27 -15.52 -4.52
N GLN A 103 -9.35 -15.01 -5.09
CA GLN A 103 -10.46 -15.82 -5.58
C GLN A 103 -10.01 -16.78 -6.68
N GLU A 104 -9.29 -16.30 -7.68
CA GLU A 104 -8.74 -17.14 -8.76
C GLU A 104 -7.76 -18.19 -8.22
N LEU A 105 -6.90 -17.83 -7.27
CA LEU A 105 -6.00 -18.78 -6.61
C LEU A 105 -6.79 -19.82 -5.82
N GLY A 106 -7.82 -19.39 -5.10
CA GLY A 106 -8.74 -20.26 -4.39
C GLY A 106 -9.44 -21.23 -5.33
N LEU A 107 -9.93 -20.77 -6.48
CA LEU A 107 -10.56 -21.61 -7.50
C LEU A 107 -9.57 -22.63 -8.08
N ARG A 108 -8.36 -22.19 -8.46
CA ARG A 108 -7.31 -23.08 -8.99
C ARG A 108 -6.85 -24.11 -7.98
N LEU A 109 -6.73 -23.70 -6.71
CA LEU A 109 -6.33 -24.62 -5.64
C LEU A 109 -7.46 -25.57 -5.29
N ARG A 110 -8.72 -25.11 -5.20
CA ARG A 110 -9.89 -25.92 -4.83
C ARG A 110 -10.00 -27.19 -5.66
N ASP A 111 -9.83 -27.08 -6.96
CA ASP A 111 -9.99 -28.21 -7.89
C ASP A 111 -8.66 -28.97 -8.11
N SER A 112 -7.59 -28.58 -7.42
CA SER A 112 -6.30 -29.27 -7.43
C SER A 112 -6.20 -30.31 -6.31
N ARG A 113 -5.37 -31.33 -6.52
CA ARG A 113 -5.05 -32.33 -5.49
C ARG A 113 -4.51 -31.70 -4.20
N VAL A 114 -3.77 -30.59 -4.33
CA VAL A 114 -3.21 -29.84 -3.21
C VAL A 114 -4.30 -29.12 -2.42
N GLY A 115 -5.28 -28.50 -3.08
CA GLY A 115 -6.36 -27.81 -2.36
C GLY A 115 -7.40 -28.75 -1.78
N ALA A 116 -7.68 -29.89 -2.42
CA ALA A 116 -8.48 -30.96 -1.82
C ALA A 116 -7.81 -31.47 -0.53
N TRP A 117 -6.52 -31.82 -0.59
CA TRP A 117 -5.74 -32.20 0.58
C TRP A 117 -5.76 -31.10 1.66
N TRP A 118 -5.55 -29.84 1.29
CA TRP A 118 -5.57 -28.72 2.23
C TRP A 118 -6.93 -28.52 2.91
N GLN A 119 -8.03 -28.73 2.19
CA GLN A 119 -9.38 -28.63 2.74
C GLN A 119 -9.70 -29.79 3.69
N ASP A 120 -9.20 -30.99 3.36
CA ASP A 120 -9.38 -32.21 4.15
C ASP A 120 -8.54 -32.20 5.44
N LEU A 121 -7.47 -31.41 5.51
CA LEU A 121 -6.70 -31.23 6.74
C LEU A 121 -7.55 -30.58 7.83
N PRO A 122 -7.50 -31.09 9.08
CA PRO A 122 -8.02 -30.39 10.24
C PRO A 122 -7.48 -28.96 10.35
N VAL A 123 -8.28 -28.04 10.87
CA VAL A 123 -7.89 -26.63 11.06
C VAL A 123 -6.62 -26.50 11.91
N ILE A 124 -6.42 -27.40 12.88
CA ILE A 124 -5.22 -27.44 13.72
C ILE A 124 -3.98 -27.77 12.87
N GLU A 125 -4.04 -28.81 12.04
CA GLU A 125 -2.93 -29.21 11.16
C GLU A 125 -2.59 -28.13 10.14
N ARG A 126 -3.60 -27.42 9.61
CA ARG A 126 -3.37 -26.26 8.73
C ARG A 126 -2.60 -25.15 9.45
N HIS A 127 -2.96 -24.83 10.70
CA HIS A 127 -2.22 -23.86 11.50
C HIS A 127 -0.80 -24.34 11.82
N GLU A 128 -0.60 -25.63 12.08
CA GLU A 128 0.72 -26.21 12.31
C GLU A 128 1.60 -26.09 11.07
N ILE A 129 1.09 -26.40 9.89
CA ILE A 129 1.83 -26.25 8.63
C ILE A 129 2.18 -24.77 8.39
N LEU A 130 1.24 -23.85 8.58
CA LEU A 130 1.51 -22.41 8.44
C LEU A 130 2.56 -21.92 9.44
N ALA A 131 2.45 -22.32 10.70
CA ALA A 131 3.45 -22.00 11.72
C ALA A 131 4.81 -22.58 11.35
N GLU A 132 4.84 -23.75 10.73
CA GLU A 132 6.07 -24.38 10.29
C GLU A 132 6.70 -23.66 9.08
N ILE A 133 5.90 -23.19 8.12
CA ILE A 133 6.36 -22.29 7.05
C ILE A 133 7.01 -21.04 7.66
N THR A 134 6.34 -20.41 8.63
CA THR A 134 6.87 -19.21 9.32
C THR A 134 8.20 -19.51 10.01
N LYS A 135 8.30 -20.62 10.76
CA LYS A 135 9.56 -21.03 11.41
C LYS A 135 10.69 -21.26 10.41
N ILE A 136 10.41 -21.87 9.26
CA ILE A 136 11.41 -22.10 8.22
C ILE A 136 11.87 -20.76 7.64
N ILE A 137 10.93 -19.87 7.29
CA ILE A 137 11.25 -18.53 6.79
C ILE A 137 12.15 -17.78 7.78
N ASP A 138 11.88 -17.88 9.08
CA ASP A 138 12.63 -17.20 10.13
C ASP A 138 14.07 -17.69 10.28
N ARG A 139 14.35 -18.93 9.86
CA ARG A 139 15.70 -19.51 9.83
C ARG A 139 16.49 -19.15 8.57
N LEU A 140 15.83 -18.57 7.56
CA LEU A 140 16.52 -18.17 6.34
C LEU A 140 17.54 -17.05 6.60
N PRO A 141 18.59 -16.94 5.76
CA PRO A 141 19.48 -15.79 5.74
C PRO A 141 18.70 -14.46 5.67
N PRO A 142 19.21 -13.37 6.28
CA PRO A 142 18.43 -12.14 6.50
C PRO A 142 17.72 -11.62 5.24
N ARG A 143 18.45 -11.51 4.12
CA ARG A 143 17.91 -11.04 2.84
C ARG A 143 16.79 -11.95 2.29
N GLN A 144 16.96 -13.27 2.39
CA GLN A 144 15.99 -14.25 1.91
C GLN A 144 14.73 -14.25 2.78
N ARG A 145 14.91 -14.22 4.11
CA ARG A 145 13.85 -14.09 5.10
C ARG A 145 13.01 -12.85 4.87
N GLN A 146 13.65 -11.69 4.74
CA GLN A 146 12.98 -10.40 4.53
C GLN A 146 12.14 -10.42 3.26
N VAL A 147 12.74 -10.80 2.12
CA VAL A 147 12.04 -10.87 0.84
C VAL A 147 10.87 -11.86 0.89
N LEU A 148 11.03 -13.04 1.51
CA LEU A 148 9.94 -14.01 1.62
C LEU A 148 8.84 -13.57 2.58
N ARG A 149 9.17 -12.96 3.72
CA ARG A 149 8.17 -12.40 4.64
C ARG A 149 7.34 -11.33 3.94
N LEU A 150 7.98 -10.38 3.26
CA LEU A 150 7.28 -9.35 2.49
C LEU A 150 6.46 -9.97 1.35
N PHE A 151 7.02 -10.96 0.64
CA PHE A 151 6.31 -11.68 -0.42
C PHE A 151 5.01 -12.31 0.09
N VAL A 152 5.05 -13.00 1.23
CA VAL A 152 3.88 -13.68 1.83
C VAL A 152 2.91 -12.67 2.46
N GLN A 153 3.40 -11.70 3.23
CA GLN A 153 2.55 -10.74 3.96
C GLN A 153 1.83 -9.76 3.04
N ALA A 154 2.47 -9.32 1.96
CA ALA A 154 1.88 -8.39 1.00
C ALA A 154 1.37 -9.07 -0.27
N PHE A 155 1.17 -10.40 -0.23
CA PHE A 155 0.53 -11.12 -1.33
C PHE A 155 -0.93 -10.64 -1.52
N PRO A 156 -1.42 -10.48 -2.77
CA PRO A 156 -0.79 -10.73 -4.06
C PRO A 156 -0.13 -9.50 -4.68
N LEU A 157 -0.03 -8.35 -3.99
CA LEU A 157 0.64 -7.16 -4.53
C LEU A 157 2.07 -7.47 -4.98
N THR A 158 2.72 -8.39 -4.27
CA THR A 158 4.07 -8.91 -4.52
C THR A 158 4.19 -9.89 -5.69
N GLN A 159 3.11 -10.20 -6.42
CA GLN A 159 3.21 -10.92 -7.70
C GLN A 159 3.96 -10.10 -8.75
N SER A 160 3.80 -8.77 -8.71
CA SER A 160 4.65 -7.88 -9.48
C SER A 160 6.01 -7.79 -8.81
N MET A 161 7.06 -8.20 -9.53
CA MET A 161 8.42 -8.10 -9.03
C MET A 161 8.83 -6.64 -8.76
N ALA A 162 8.30 -5.70 -9.54
CA ALA A 162 8.48 -4.27 -9.30
C ALA A 162 7.91 -3.87 -7.94
N LYS A 163 6.73 -4.40 -7.58
CA LYS A 163 6.08 -4.07 -6.31
C LYS A 163 6.76 -4.74 -5.11
N LEU A 164 7.19 -5.99 -5.25
CA LEU A 164 8.00 -6.64 -4.22
C LEU A 164 9.31 -5.88 -3.98
N ARG A 165 9.96 -5.40 -5.06
CA ARG A 165 11.17 -4.58 -4.96
C ARG A 165 10.92 -3.25 -4.24
N GLU A 166 9.82 -2.57 -4.53
CA GLU A 166 9.43 -1.34 -3.82
C GLU A 166 9.26 -1.58 -2.32
N LEU A 167 8.57 -2.66 -1.94
CA LEU A 167 8.34 -3.00 -0.53
C LEU A 167 9.66 -3.34 0.18
N VAL A 168 10.55 -4.09 -0.47
CA VAL A 168 11.89 -4.39 0.08
C VAL A 168 12.74 -3.12 0.20
N ALA A 169 12.67 -2.22 -0.78
CA ALA A 169 13.39 -0.94 -0.72
C ALA A 169 12.90 -0.05 0.42
N ALA A 170 11.58 0.02 0.62
CA ALA A 170 10.97 0.76 1.71
C ALA A 170 11.37 0.18 3.07
N ASP A 171 11.38 -1.14 3.21
CA ASP A 171 11.77 -1.83 4.45
C ASP A 171 13.27 -1.69 4.76
N GLU A 172 14.16 -1.72 3.75
CA GLU A 172 15.60 -1.47 3.96
C GLU A 172 15.96 0.02 4.10
N GLY A 173 15.04 0.94 3.81
CA GLY A 173 15.32 2.38 3.76
C GLY A 173 16.28 2.79 2.64
N ARG A 174 16.50 1.93 1.63
CA ARG A 174 17.41 2.19 0.51
C ARG A 174 16.99 1.49 -0.78
N PRO A 175 17.39 2.00 -1.95
CA PRO A 175 17.12 1.33 -3.22
C PRO A 175 17.74 -0.07 -3.27
N VAL A 176 16.97 -1.05 -3.76
CA VAL A 176 17.45 -2.40 -4.05
C VAL A 176 17.25 -2.74 -5.52
N SER A 177 18.17 -3.53 -6.09
CA SER A 177 18.08 -4.00 -7.47
C SER A 177 17.06 -5.13 -7.60
N GLN A 178 16.36 -5.17 -8.73
CA GLN A 178 15.38 -6.22 -9.02
C GLN A 178 16.02 -7.61 -9.00
N ALA A 179 17.19 -7.76 -9.63
CA ALA A 179 17.92 -9.03 -9.68
C ALA A 179 18.27 -9.57 -8.27
N ALA A 180 18.59 -8.69 -7.32
CA ALA A 180 18.86 -9.12 -5.94
C ALA A 180 17.60 -9.65 -5.24
N VAL A 181 16.45 -9.02 -5.46
CA VAL A 181 15.16 -9.44 -4.91
C VAL A 181 14.72 -10.77 -5.52
N GLU A 182 14.82 -10.90 -6.85
CA GLU A 182 14.50 -12.15 -7.56
C GLU A 182 15.33 -13.33 -7.08
N ARG A 183 16.67 -13.17 -7.02
CA ARG A 183 17.56 -14.24 -6.51
C ARG A 183 17.24 -14.61 -5.07
N ALA A 184 17.01 -13.61 -4.21
CA ALA A 184 16.65 -13.87 -2.82
C ALA A 184 15.32 -14.62 -2.69
N LEU A 185 14.31 -14.28 -3.51
CA LEU A 185 13.02 -14.97 -3.54
C LEU A 185 13.16 -16.40 -4.05
N GLN A 186 13.88 -16.62 -5.14
CA GLN A 186 14.12 -17.96 -5.72
C GLN A 186 14.86 -18.86 -4.72
N GLU A 187 15.97 -18.39 -4.16
CA GLU A 187 16.74 -19.14 -3.17
C GLU A 187 15.95 -19.40 -1.89
N GLY A 188 15.19 -18.42 -1.43
CA GLY A 188 14.29 -18.59 -0.29
C GLY A 188 13.27 -19.69 -0.55
N ARG A 189 12.56 -19.66 -1.69
CA ARG A 189 11.58 -20.68 -2.07
C ARG A 189 12.21 -22.07 -2.18
N ARG A 190 13.40 -22.16 -2.78
CA ARG A 190 14.17 -23.42 -2.89
C ARG A 190 14.45 -24.02 -1.52
N LYS A 191 14.88 -23.20 -0.56
CA LYS A 191 15.17 -23.65 0.82
C LYS A 191 13.93 -24.00 1.61
N VAL A 192 12.84 -23.24 1.45
CA VAL A 192 11.56 -23.59 2.06
C VAL A 192 11.10 -24.96 1.54
N ARG A 193 11.14 -25.17 0.22
CA ARG A 193 10.81 -26.47 -0.37
C ARG A 193 11.68 -27.60 0.19
N ALA A 194 13.01 -27.43 0.19
CA ALA A 194 13.93 -28.44 0.73
C ALA A 194 13.64 -28.78 2.21
N ALA A 195 13.33 -27.77 3.04
CA ALA A 195 12.99 -28.00 4.44
C ALA A 195 11.65 -28.74 4.64
N PHE A 196 10.71 -28.62 3.70
CA PHE A 196 9.48 -29.40 3.68
C PHE A 196 9.74 -30.83 3.20
N GLU A 197 10.54 -31.01 2.15
CA GLU A 197 10.96 -32.32 1.64
C GLU A 197 11.72 -33.14 2.71
N GLU A 198 12.65 -32.51 3.45
CA GLU A 198 13.38 -33.12 4.58
C GLU A 198 12.47 -33.63 5.70
N ARG A 199 11.25 -33.07 5.81
CA ARG A 199 10.26 -33.45 6.81
C ARG A 199 9.20 -34.41 6.27
N GLY A 200 9.39 -34.92 5.05
CA GLY A 200 8.51 -35.91 4.43
C GLY A 200 7.27 -35.31 3.73
N TYR A 201 7.21 -34.00 3.56
CA TYR A 201 6.18 -33.37 2.72
C TYR A 201 6.62 -33.48 1.25
N GLN A 202 5.76 -34.05 0.40
CA GLN A 202 6.01 -34.23 -1.05
C GLN A 202 5.10 -33.32 -1.88
#